data_AF-A0A1H7TLC5-F1
#
_entry.id   AF-A0A1H7TLC5-F1
#
_cell.length_a   1.000
_cell.length_b   1.000
_cell.length_c   1.000
_cell.angle_alpha   90.00
_cell.angle_beta   90.00
_cell.angle_gamma   90.00
#
_symmetry.space_group_name_H-M   'P 1'
#
loop_
_entity.id
_entity.type
_entity.pdbx_description
1 polymer ?
#
loop_
_entity_poly.entity_id
_entity_poly.type
_entity_poly.pdbx_seq_one_letter_code
_entity_poly.pdbx_strand_id
1 'polypeptide(L)'
;MADSFASRWGQKERALGFEAIASEMVAFGAWSLPESAAPCLSFTAAARPQPIYECFGSRSDWTDKDRARLKRFLVIGSDGAGNPICLENKSGNVVLLNHEDNFVTQQFVNSSIQQLAECLLAYLGEEKASKFQATVQNIDPAALKHGSLWSCELSQLN
;
A
#
# COMPACT_ATOMS: atom_id res chain seq x y z
N MET A 1 -2.20 -19.00 -19.94
CA MET A 1 -2.83 -18.21 -18.87
C MET A 1 -1.73 -17.47 -18.16
N ALA A 2 -1.88 -16.17 -17.89
CA ALA A 2 -0.89 -15.44 -17.11
C ALA A 2 -0.91 -15.93 -15.66
N ASP A 3 0.27 -16.01 -15.02
CA ASP A 3 0.37 -16.41 -13.62
C ASP A 3 -0.34 -15.40 -12.71
N SER A 4 -1.03 -15.91 -11.69
CA SER A 4 -1.69 -15.06 -10.68
C SER A 4 -0.66 -14.20 -9.93
N PHE A 5 -1.10 -13.09 -9.34
CA PHE A 5 -0.22 -12.26 -8.49
C PHE A 5 0.42 -13.07 -7.36
N ALA A 6 -0.37 -13.83 -6.60
CA ALA A 6 0.13 -14.67 -5.51
C ALA A 6 1.16 -15.70 -5.99
N SER A 7 0.97 -16.27 -7.18
CA SER A 7 1.93 -17.20 -7.80
C SER A 7 3.26 -16.50 -8.12
N ARG A 8 3.21 -15.30 -8.72
CA ARG A 8 4.41 -14.50 -9.03
C ARG A 8 5.16 -14.06 -7.77
N TRP A 9 4.42 -13.65 -6.73
CA TRP A 9 5.00 -13.31 -5.43
C TRP A 9 5.75 -14.51 -4.83
N GLY A 10 5.10 -15.66 -4.70
CA GLY A 10 5.72 -16.86 -4.14
C GLY A 10 6.90 -17.37 -4.97
N GLN A 11 6.89 -17.20 -6.30
CA GLN A 11 8.07 -17.48 -7.13
C GLN A 11 9.23 -16.55 -6.78
N LYS A 12 8.98 -15.25 -6.58
CA LYS A 12 10.01 -14.28 -6.22
C LYS A 12 10.56 -14.54 -4.81
N GLU A 13 9.72 -14.87 -3.85
CA GLU A 13 10.13 -15.26 -2.50
C GLU A 13 11.09 -16.47 -2.52
N ARG A 14 10.75 -17.52 -3.27
CA ARG A 14 11.64 -18.68 -3.43
C ARG A 14 12.96 -18.32 -4.09
N ALA A 15 12.94 -17.46 -5.12
CA ALA A 15 14.16 -16.99 -5.77
C ALA A 15 15.07 -16.18 -4.82
N LEU A 16 14.51 -15.58 -3.78
CA LEU A 16 15.22 -14.87 -2.72
C LEU A 16 15.61 -15.78 -1.53
N GLY A 17 15.26 -17.07 -1.57
CA GLY A 17 15.59 -18.04 -0.52
C GLY A 17 14.58 -18.13 0.64
N PHE A 18 13.39 -17.53 0.52
CA PHE A 18 12.32 -17.62 1.52
C PHE A 18 11.50 -18.91 1.36
N GLU A 19 12.13 -20.08 1.48
CA GLU A 19 11.48 -21.37 1.18
C GLU A 19 10.49 -21.86 2.24
N ALA A 20 10.58 -21.34 3.47
CA ALA A 20 9.83 -21.86 4.63
C ALA A 20 8.58 -21.05 5.02
N ILE A 21 8.40 -19.83 4.51
CA ILE A 21 7.28 -18.94 4.87
C ILE A 21 6.80 -18.27 3.58
N ALA A 22 5.74 -18.81 2.98
CA ALA A 22 5.03 -18.09 1.93
C ALA A 22 4.26 -16.94 2.57
N SER A 23 4.36 -15.73 2.01
CA SER A 23 3.52 -14.63 2.49
C SER A 23 2.04 -15.00 2.38
N GLU A 24 1.30 -14.77 3.45
CA GLU A 24 -0.16 -14.86 3.42
C GLU A 24 -0.72 -13.77 2.50
N MET A 25 -1.79 -14.10 1.79
CA MET A 25 -2.38 -13.21 0.79
C MET A 25 -3.79 -12.81 1.24
N VAL A 26 -4.06 -11.52 1.20
CA VAL A 26 -5.38 -10.96 1.47
C VAL A 26 -6.07 -10.57 0.17
N ALA A 27 -7.34 -10.98 0.03
CA ALA A 27 -8.14 -10.62 -1.12
C ALA A 27 -8.68 -9.19 -1.01
N PHE A 28 -8.64 -8.45 -2.12
CA PHE A 28 -9.29 -7.15 -2.27
C PHE A 28 -10.03 -7.11 -3.61
N GLY A 29 -11.32 -7.47 -3.59
CA GLY A 29 -12.11 -7.61 -4.81
C GLY A 29 -11.52 -8.67 -5.76
N ALA A 30 -11.12 -8.26 -6.95
CA ALA A 30 -10.47 -9.14 -7.95
C ALA A 30 -8.94 -9.25 -7.77
N TRP A 31 -8.37 -8.51 -6.82
CA TRP A 31 -6.93 -8.45 -6.58
C TRP A 31 -6.54 -9.18 -5.30
N SER A 32 -5.25 -9.44 -5.14
CA SER A 32 -4.66 -9.94 -3.90
C SER A 32 -3.45 -9.09 -3.55
N LEU A 33 -3.23 -8.87 -2.27
CA LEU A 33 -2.06 -8.22 -1.71
C LEU A 33 -1.41 -9.19 -0.70
N PRO A 34 -0.09 -9.12 -0.48
CA PRO A 34 0.51 -9.81 0.65
C PRO A 34 -0.01 -9.18 1.96
N GLU A 35 -0.21 -9.96 3.02
CA GLU A 35 -0.62 -9.42 4.32
C GLU A 35 0.42 -8.46 4.91
N SER A 36 1.68 -8.66 4.58
CA SER A 36 2.79 -7.77 4.92
C SER A 36 3.81 -7.71 3.79
N ALA A 37 4.42 -6.55 3.59
CA ALA A 37 5.49 -6.34 2.62
C ALA A 37 6.49 -5.29 3.12
N ALA A 38 7.71 -5.33 2.62
CA ALA A 38 8.64 -4.22 2.82
C ALA A 38 8.09 -2.93 2.15
N PRO A 39 8.37 -1.73 2.67
CA PRO A 39 9.16 -1.40 3.88
C PRO A 39 8.26 -1.29 5.14
N CYS A 40 7.87 -2.42 5.75
CA CYS A 40 6.98 -2.48 6.91
C CYS A 40 5.49 -2.14 6.64
N LEU A 41 5.02 -2.35 5.41
CA LEU A 41 3.62 -2.22 5.05
C LEU A 41 2.84 -3.47 5.47
N SER A 42 1.62 -3.28 5.95
CA SER A 42 0.66 -4.35 6.23
C SER A 42 -0.65 -4.10 5.51
N PHE A 43 -1.35 -5.14 5.09
CA PHE A 43 -2.59 -5.05 4.30
C PHE A 43 -3.73 -5.92 4.84
N THR A 44 -3.63 -6.46 6.06
CA THR A 44 -4.68 -7.32 6.65
C THR A 44 -6.08 -6.67 6.64
N ALA A 45 -6.16 -5.34 6.75
CA ALA A 45 -7.42 -4.58 6.66
C ALA A 45 -8.09 -4.64 5.27
N ALA A 46 -7.37 -5.02 4.22
CA ALA A 46 -7.90 -5.14 2.86
C ALA A 46 -9.03 -6.20 2.74
N ALA A 47 -9.06 -7.21 3.63
CA ALA A 47 -10.14 -8.21 3.68
C ALA A 47 -11.51 -7.58 3.99
N ARG A 48 -11.51 -6.52 4.79
CA ARG A 48 -12.71 -5.78 5.18
C ARG A 48 -12.39 -4.29 5.31
N PRO A 49 -12.29 -3.57 4.19
CA PRO A 49 -11.93 -2.16 4.20
C PRO A 49 -13.00 -1.34 4.91
N GLN A 50 -12.58 -0.47 5.83
CA GLN A 50 -13.47 0.37 6.61
C GLN A 50 -13.02 1.82 6.62
N PRO A 51 -13.93 2.80 6.83
CA PRO A 51 -13.54 4.18 7.02
C PRO A 51 -12.60 4.34 8.22
N ILE A 52 -11.71 5.33 8.16
CA ILE A 52 -10.71 5.62 9.21
C ILE A 52 -11.33 5.72 10.60
N TYR A 53 -12.47 6.38 10.73
CA TYR A 53 -13.15 6.57 12.02
C TYR A 53 -13.81 5.31 12.61
N GLU A 54 -13.87 4.20 11.86
CA GLU A 54 -14.24 2.88 12.39
C GLU A 54 -13.01 2.06 12.79
N CYS A 55 -11.82 2.40 12.26
CA CYS A 55 -10.56 1.71 12.56
C CYS A 55 -9.76 2.37 13.70
N PHE A 56 -9.90 3.69 13.87
CA PHE A 56 -9.10 4.49 14.80
C PHE A 56 -9.99 5.26 15.78
N GLY A 57 -9.64 5.21 17.06
CA GLY A 57 -10.35 5.93 18.13
C GLY A 57 -11.76 5.41 18.41
N SER A 58 -12.44 6.07 19.34
CA SER A 58 -13.85 5.85 19.64
C SER A 58 -14.73 6.70 18.72
N ARG A 59 -15.98 6.28 18.48
CA ARG A 59 -16.94 7.07 17.67
C ARG A 59 -17.16 8.50 18.17
N SER A 60 -17.01 8.73 19.47
CA SER A 60 -17.08 10.04 20.13
C SER A 60 -15.94 10.98 19.77
N ASP A 61 -14.80 10.45 19.32
CA ASP A 61 -13.58 11.23 19.05
C ASP A 61 -13.68 11.97 17.70
N TRP A 62 -14.69 11.64 16.90
CA TRP A 62 -14.88 12.14 15.55
C TRP A 62 -16.07 13.09 15.47
N THR A 63 -15.84 14.29 14.94
CA THR A 63 -16.92 15.21 14.60
C THR A 63 -17.63 14.78 13.31
N ASP A 64 -18.84 15.29 13.06
CA ASP A 64 -19.53 15.04 11.78
C ASP A 64 -18.76 15.58 10.58
N LYS A 65 -18.04 16.69 10.77
CA LYS A 65 -17.16 17.26 9.75
C LYS A 65 -16.00 16.32 9.42
N ASP A 66 -15.40 15.69 10.43
CA ASP A 66 -14.33 14.70 10.22
C ASP A 66 -14.86 13.46 9.52
N ARG A 67 -15.99 12.90 9.97
CA ARG A 67 -16.64 11.77 9.30
C ARG A 67 -16.95 12.07 7.84
N ALA A 68 -17.49 13.25 7.54
CA ALA A 68 -17.81 13.66 6.18
C ALA A 68 -16.57 13.80 5.28
N ARG A 69 -15.44 14.27 5.85
CA ARG A 69 -14.15 14.38 5.16
C ARG A 69 -13.53 13.00 4.92
N LEU A 70 -13.53 12.13 5.93
CA LEU A 70 -12.78 10.87 5.98
C LEU A 70 -13.54 9.67 5.39
N LYS A 71 -14.87 9.74 5.23
CA LYS A 71 -15.70 8.64 4.65
C LYS A 71 -15.27 8.16 3.27
N ARG A 72 -14.47 8.94 2.54
CA ARG A 72 -13.98 8.58 1.19
C ARG A 72 -12.75 7.68 1.20
N PHE A 73 -12.09 7.55 2.35
CA PHE A 73 -10.89 6.75 2.53
C PHE A 73 -11.24 5.46 3.23
N LEU A 74 -11.05 4.33 2.53
CA LEU A 74 -11.20 3.01 3.11
C LEU A 74 -9.82 2.48 3.47
N VAL A 75 -9.60 2.19 4.75
CA VAL A 75 -8.36 1.64 5.26
C VAL A 75 -8.19 0.23 4.68
N ILE A 76 -7.06 0.02 4.02
CA ILE A 76 -6.65 -1.28 3.46
C ILE A 76 -5.38 -1.80 4.12
N GLY A 77 -4.67 -0.96 4.87
CA GLY A 77 -3.38 -1.30 5.45
C GLY A 77 -2.79 -0.24 6.36
N SER A 78 -1.53 -0.42 6.74
CA SER A 78 -0.75 0.55 7.53
C SER A 78 0.73 0.45 7.20
N ASP A 79 1.48 1.55 7.40
CA ASP A 79 2.94 1.60 7.31
C ASP A 79 3.68 1.12 8.58
N GLY A 80 2.96 0.64 9.59
CA GLY A 80 3.53 0.20 10.86
C GLY A 80 3.93 1.34 11.82
N ALA A 81 3.82 2.61 11.39
CA ALA A 81 4.06 3.80 12.21
C ALA A 81 2.76 4.50 12.64
N GLY A 82 1.62 3.81 12.52
CA GLY A 82 0.29 4.33 12.86
C GLY A 82 -0.41 5.06 11.71
N ASN A 83 0.24 5.25 10.55
CA ASN A 83 -0.40 5.87 9.40
C ASN A 83 -1.20 4.80 8.61
N PRO A 84 -2.48 5.04 8.33
CA PRO A 84 -3.28 4.13 7.53
C PRO A 84 -3.00 4.31 6.04
N ILE A 85 -2.84 3.18 5.35
CA ILE A 85 -2.89 3.09 3.90
C ILE A 85 -4.37 2.94 3.52
N CYS A 86 -4.85 3.83 2.66
CA CYS A 86 -6.26 3.90 2.28
C CYS A 86 -6.44 3.84 0.77
N LEU A 87 -7.53 3.22 0.33
CA LEU A 87 -8.09 3.41 -0.99
C LEU A 87 -9.03 4.62 -0.96
N GLU A 88 -8.78 5.61 -1.82
CA GLU A 88 -9.70 6.73 -2.00
C GLU A 88 -10.80 6.35 -3.01
N ASN A 89 -12.05 6.23 -2.53
CA ASN A 89 -13.19 5.75 -3.33
C ASN A 89 -13.53 6.58 -4.58
N LYS A 90 -13.11 7.85 -4.65
CA LYS A 90 -13.41 8.72 -5.80
C LYS A 90 -12.43 8.56 -6.96
N SER A 91 -11.14 8.43 -6.64
CA SER A 91 -10.07 8.37 -7.63
C SER A 91 -9.60 6.95 -7.90
N GLY A 92 -9.78 6.03 -6.94
CA GLY A 92 -9.15 4.72 -6.94
C GLY A 92 -7.68 4.75 -6.49
N ASN A 93 -7.15 5.92 -6.13
CA ASN A 93 -5.78 6.06 -5.68
C ASN A 93 -5.58 5.41 -4.31
N VAL A 94 -4.41 4.84 -4.12
CA VAL A 94 -3.89 4.44 -2.81
C VAL A 94 -3.11 5.59 -2.22
N VAL A 95 -3.44 5.97 -0.99
CA VAL A 95 -2.81 7.06 -0.26
C VAL A 95 -2.45 6.63 1.16
N LEU A 96 -1.38 7.20 1.71
CA LEU A 96 -1.01 7.10 3.12
C LEU A 96 -1.43 8.40 3.80
N LEU A 97 -2.12 8.29 4.94
CA LEU A 97 -2.61 9.47 5.67
C LEU A 97 -1.84 9.65 6.96
N ASN A 98 -1.37 10.86 7.24
CA ASN A 98 -0.63 11.13 8.47
C ASN A 98 -1.59 11.10 9.68
N HIS A 99 -1.34 10.22 10.63
CA HIS A 99 -2.17 10.12 11.82
C HIS A 99 -1.93 11.27 12.83
N GLU A 100 -0.78 11.94 12.77
CA GLU A 100 -0.41 13.02 13.71
C GLU A 100 -1.15 14.33 13.44
N ASP A 101 -1.61 14.57 12.21
CA ASP A 101 -2.27 15.81 11.80
C ASP A 101 -3.78 15.66 11.56
N ASN A 102 -4.38 14.64 12.18
CA ASN A 102 -5.78 14.28 12.01
C ASN A 102 -6.12 13.94 10.54
N PHE A 103 -5.22 13.20 9.90
CA PHE A 103 -5.38 12.62 8.56
C PHE A 103 -5.63 13.71 7.50
N VAL A 104 -4.99 14.87 7.67
CA VAL A 104 -5.08 16.00 6.74
C VAL A 104 -4.03 15.83 5.65
N THR A 105 -2.79 15.52 6.02
CA THR A 105 -1.70 15.29 5.07
C THR A 105 -1.87 13.92 4.44
N GLN A 106 -1.79 13.91 3.11
CA GLN A 106 -1.92 12.72 2.29
C GLN A 106 -0.64 12.56 1.48
N GLN A 107 -0.03 11.41 1.58
CA GLN A 107 1.06 10.99 0.73
C GLN A 107 0.52 10.03 -0.33
N PHE A 108 0.85 10.30 -1.60
CA PHE A 108 0.49 9.42 -2.70
C PHE A 108 1.30 8.11 -2.64
N VAL A 109 0.63 6.98 -2.81
CA VAL A 109 1.27 5.66 -2.86
C VAL A 109 1.21 5.12 -4.29
N ASN A 110 0.02 4.86 -4.81
CA ASN A 110 -0.19 4.33 -6.16
C ASN A 110 -1.53 4.76 -6.76
N SER A 111 -1.63 4.68 -8.08
CA SER A 111 -2.82 5.03 -8.86
C SER A 111 -3.96 4.03 -8.70
N SER A 112 -3.67 2.77 -8.34
CA SER A 112 -4.69 1.79 -7.93
C SER A 112 -4.08 0.61 -7.15
N ILE A 113 -4.95 -0.28 -6.64
CA ILE A 113 -4.56 -1.54 -5.99
C ILE A 113 -3.71 -2.43 -6.91
N GLN A 114 -4.01 -2.45 -8.21
CA GLN A 114 -3.24 -3.23 -9.17
C GLN A 114 -1.81 -2.70 -9.28
N GLN A 115 -1.65 -1.37 -9.46
CA GLN A 115 -0.32 -0.74 -9.51
C GLN A 115 0.43 -0.92 -8.19
N LEU A 116 -0.25 -0.81 -7.05
CA LEU A 116 0.35 -1.09 -5.74
C LEU A 116 0.91 -2.52 -5.68
N ALA A 117 0.11 -3.52 -6.06
CA ALA A 117 0.54 -4.91 -6.03
C ALA A 117 1.81 -5.13 -6.87
N GLU A 118 1.83 -4.60 -8.10
CA GLU A 118 2.99 -4.71 -8.98
C GLU A 118 4.22 -3.94 -8.47
N CYS A 119 4.04 -2.76 -7.85
CA CYS A 119 5.12 -2.00 -7.22
C CYS A 119 5.71 -2.76 -6.02
N LEU A 120 4.88 -3.35 -5.16
CA LEU A 120 5.33 -4.20 -4.05
C LEU A 120 6.14 -5.39 -4.55
N LEU A 121 5.62 -6.07 -5.59
CA LEU A 121 6.32 -7.19 -6.21
C LEU A 121 7.64 -6.75 -6.84
N ALA A 122 7.71 -5.57 -7.45
CA ALA A 122 8.95 -5.02 -7.99
C ALA A 122 9.96 -4.73 -6.88
N TYR A 123 9.53 -4.16 -5.76
CA TYR A 123 10.35 -3.79 -4.62
C TYR A 123 10.90 -5.00 -3.85
N LEU A 124 10.15 -6.10 -3.77
CA LEU A 124 10.53 -7.31 -3.02
C LEU A 124 11.94 -7.82 -3.39
N GLY A 125 12.92 -7.64 -2.50
CA GLY A 125 14.31 -8.06 -2.71
C GLY A 125 15.06 -7.28 -3.80
N GLU A 126 14.58 -6.11 -4.21
CA GLU A 126 15.33 -5.24 -5.13
C GLU A 126 16.28 -4.33 -4.35
N GLU A 127 17.57 -4.43 -4.67
CA GLU A 127 18.62 -3.65 -4.02
C GLU A 127 19.03 -2.44 -4.85
N LYS A 128 18.73 -2.42 -6.16
CA LYS A 128 19.18 -1.36 -7.07
C LYS A 128 18.08 -0.33 -7.28
N ALA A 129 18.28 0.87 -6.73
CA ALA A 129 17.35 2.00 -6.88
C ALA A 129 17.01 2.29 -8.35
N SER A 130 18.01 2.29 -9.25
CA SER A 130 17.81 2.58 -10.68
C SER A 130 16.92 1.54 -11.38
N LYS A 131 17.04 0.26 -11.01
CA LYS A 131 16.23 -0.82 -11.56
C LYS A 131 14.80 -0.72 -11.03
N PHE A 132 14.64 -0.51 -9.72
CA PHE A 132 13.32 -0.30 -9.12
C PHE A 132 12.61 0.90 -9.76
N GLN A 133 13.31 2.04 -9.87
CA GLN A 133 12.78 3.26 -10.47
C GLN A 133 12.31 3.02 -11.92
N ALA A 134 13.12 2.34 -12.75
CA ALA A 134 12.73 2.03 -14.12
C ALA A 134 11.48 1.14 -14.18
N THR A 135 11.34 0.18 -13.25
CA THR A 135 10.14 -0.67 -13.16
C THR A 135 8.91 0.11 -12.72
N VAL A 136 9.01 0.93 -11.67
CA VAL A 136 7.89 1.77 -11.21
C VAL A 136 7.48 2.77 -12.28
N GLN A 137 8.43 3.34 -13.05
CA GLN A 137 8.13 4.25 -14.16
C GLN A 137 7.20 3.62 -15.22
N ASN A 138 7.30 2.29 -15.42
CA ASN A 138 6.46 1.55 -16.36
C ASN A 138 5.13 1.11 -15.75
N ILE A 139 5.09 0.83 -14.44
CA ILE A 139 3.88 0.38 -13.73
C ILE A 139 2.97 1.58 -13.39
N ASP A 140 3.56 2.60 -12.77
CA ASP A 140 2.87 3.75 -12.20
C ASP A 140 3.79 4.97 -12.14
N PRO A 141 3.88 5.77 -13.22
CA PRO A 141 4.76 6.93 -13.24
C PRO A 141 4.36 8.01 -12.21
N ALA A 142 3.11 8.02 -11.74
CA ALA A 142 2.67 8.95 -10.70
C ALA A 142 3.29 8.62 -9.34
N ALA A 143 3.62 7.35 -9.10
CA ALA A 143 4.30 6.86 -7.89
C ALA A 143 5.76 7.30 -7.80
N LEU A 144 6.33 7.93 -8.84
CA LEU A 144 7.68 8.51 -8.79
C LEU A 144 7.70 10.02 -8.58
N LYS A 145 6.53 10.67 -8.51
CA LYS A 145 6.46 12.10 -8.25
C LYS A 145 7.05 12.41 -6.87
N HIS A 146 7.77 13.51 -6.78
CA HIS A 146 8.39 13.97 -5.54
C HIS A 146 7.37 13.99 -4.38
N GLY A 147 7.73 13.36 -3.27
CA GLY A 147 6.92 13.29 -2.05
C GLY A 147 5.95 12.12 -2.00
N SER A 148 5.86 11.30 -3.06
CA SER A 148 5.17 9.99 -3.00
C SER A 148 5.97 8.97 -2.18
N LEU A 149 5.30 7.92 -1.70
CA LEU A 149 5.91 6.85 -0.91
C LEU A 149 7.15 6.29 -1.63
N TRP A 150 7.00 5.85 -2.87
CA TRP A 150 8.09 5.20 -3.61
C TRP A 150 9.22 6.15 -3.98
N SER A 151 8.95 7.44 -4.19
CA SER A 151 10.00 8.43 -4.36
C SER A 151 10.86 8.60 -3.10
N CYS A 152 10.25 8.50 -1.91
CA CYS A 152 10.96 8.53 -0.64
C CYS A 152 11.75 7.23 -0.42
N GLU A 153 11.16 6.07 -0.72
CA GLU A 153 11.85 4.78 -0.61
C GLU A 153 13.05 4.66 -1.56
N LEU A 154 12.94 5.18 -2.77
CA LEU A 154 14.06 5.24 -3.72
C LEU A 154 15.24 6.04 -3.19
N SER A 155 14.99 7.07 -2.37
CA SER A 155 16.07 7.86 -1.77
C SER A 155 16.80 7.14 -0.63
N GLN A 156 16.21 6.05 -0.12
CA GLN A 156 16.78 5.20 0.93
C GLN A 156 17.51 3.97 0.37
N LEU A 157 17.20 3.57 -0.88
CA LEU A 157 17.94 2.55 -1.60
C LEU A 157 19.25 3.14 -2.17
N ASN A 158 20.39 2.53 -1.86
CA ASN A 158 21.72 2.98 -2.29
C ASN A 158 22.03 2.65 -3.76
#